data_AF-A0ABD1Q7Q5-F1
#
_entry.id   AF-A0ABD1Q7Q5-F1
#
_cell.length_a   1.000
_cell.length_b   1.000
_cell.length_c   1.000
_cell.angle_alpha   90.00
_cell.angle_beta   90.00
_cell.angle_gamma   90.00
#
_symmetry.space_group_name_H-M   'P 1'
#
loop_
_entity.id
_entity.type
_entity.pdbx_description
1 polymer ?
#
loop_
_entity_poly.entity_id
_entity_poly.type
_entity_poly.pdbx_seq_one_letter_code
_entity_poly.pdbx_strand_id
1 'polypeptide(L)'
;MKFRSCCLQQLRLMSTAVDRRSIVRTFSNKILQITKDEGAFNTMHALLVYLQMSPMEQKPAIATLLLQLDLLVVPRKMSIYREEAMEALLEALQRKDFPSSQVTALDALSSLSRHLSTPGKSFMEALLLKTAGFDQAYNALMKREELKRNETEFTEKTKEEEKAARSWEKRVAFVLSNHEKGVIFKALEECFKSNSVEIAKSCLVVATWLVHMLYSFPDCGVRDIARKSLLDKFINVLQSSRNLEEKILAALALRAFVSEPGGLNEVGVYA
;
A
#
# COMPACT_ATOMS: atom_id res chain seq x y z
N MET A 1 9.77 2.11 26.08
CA MET A 1 9.82 0.61 26.05
C MET A 1 8.80 -0.04 25.11
N LYS A 2 7.51 0.36 25.11
CA LYS A 2 6.48 -0.18 24.19
C LYS A 2 6.79 -0.02 22.69
N PHE A 3 7.47 1.07 22.32
CA PHE A 3 7.87 1.39 20.93
C PHE A 3 8.89 0.40 20.33
N ARG A 4 9.83 -0.09 21.15
CA ARG A 4 10.81 -1.11 20.75
C ARG A 4 10.13 -2.47 20.53
N SER A 5 9.14 -2.81 21.36
CA SER A 5 8.41 -4.07 21.25
C SER A 5 7.62 -4.16 19.94
N CYS A 6 6.86 -3.11 19.59
CA CYS A 6 6.06 -3.08 18.36
C CYS A 6 6.95 -3.11 17.10
N CYS A 7 8.04 -2.31 17.07
CA CYS A 7 8.97 -2.27 15.95
C CYS A 7 9.77 -3.58 15.77
N LEU A 8 10.22 -4.20 16.87
CA LEU A 8 10.89 -5.52 16.84
C LEU A 8 9.94 -6.64 16.43
N GLN A 9 8.67 -6.56 16.81
CA GLN A 9 7.65 -7.54 16.43
C GLN A 9 7.30 -7.40 14.94
N GLN A 10 7.18 -6.17 14.44
CA GLN A 10 6.91 -5.89 13.02
C GLN A 10 8.10 -6.29 12.12
N LEU A 11 9.34 -6.04 12.55
CA LEU A 11 10.55 -6.48 11.84
C LEU A 11 10.78 -8.01 11.92
N ARG A 12 10.50 -8.67 13.06
CA ARG A 12 10.53 -10.14 13.15
C ARG A 12 9.49 -10.79 12.24
N LEU A 13 8.31 -10.19 12.12
CA LEU A 13 7.23 -10.74 11.32
C LEU A 13 7.44 -10.54 9.81
N MET A 14 8.11 -9.45 9.40
CA MET A 14 8.60 -9.30 8.03
C MET A 14 9.68 -10.32 7.67
N SER A 15 10.54 -10.72 8.63
CA SER A 15 11.53 -11.80 8.44
C SER A 15 10.87 -13.18 8.24
N THR A 16 9.68 -13.41 8.80
CA THR A 16 8.96 -14.70 8.70
C THR A 16 8.03 -14.82 7.48
N ALA A 17 7.65 -13.73 6.82
CA ALA A 17 6.58 -13.74 5.81
C ALA A 17 7.04 -13.64 4.33
N VAL A 18 8.34 -13.60 4.05
CA VAL A 18 8.86 -13.41 2.69
C VAL A 18 9.68 -14.63 2.26
N ASP A 19 9.00 -15.59 1.65
CA ASP A 19 9.63 -16.65 0.85
C ASP A 19 9.62 -16.24 -0.63
N ARG A 20 10.39 -15.18 -0.93
CA ARG A 20 11.12 -15.00 -2.19
C ARG A 20 12.18 -13.92 -2.00
N ARG A 21 13.43 -14.34 -2.23
CA ARG A 21 14.71 -13.60 -2.18
C ARG A 21 15.33 -13.50 -0.78
N SER A 22 16.35 -14.34 -0.56
CA SER A 22 17.29 -14.36 0.56
C SER A 22 17.85 -12.97 0.97
N ILE A 23 17.82 -12.00 0.07
CA ILE A 23 18.25 -10.61 0.27
C ILE A 23 17.40 -9.88 1.32
N VAL A 24 16.07 -10.03 1.29
CA VAL A 24 15.15 -9.34 2.22
C VAL A 24 15.32 -9.85 3.65
N ARG A 25 15.63 -11.14 3.82
CA ARG A 25 15.84 -11.79 5.11
C ARG A 25 17.15 -11.34 5.75
N THR A 26 18.23 -11.27 4.97
CA THR A 26 19.52 -10.73 5.43
C THR A 26 19.41 -9.25 5.78
N PHE A 27 18.68 -8.48 4.97
CA PHE A 27 18.45 -7.05 5.20
C PHE A 27 17.63 -6.77 6.46
N SER A 28 16.53 -7.49 6.66
CA SER A 28 15.69 -7.39 7.86
C SER A 28 16.46 -7.74 9.12
N ASN A 29 17.30 -8.78 9.08
CA ASN A 29 18.15 -9.16 10.21
C ASN A 29 19.25 -8.12 10.49
N LYS A 30 19.80 -7.48 9.46
CA LYS A 30 20.82 -6.43 9.59
C LYS A 30 20.22 -5.14 10.17
N ILE A 31 19.03 -4.74 9.70
CA ILE A 31 18.25 -3.63 10.29
C ILE A 31 17.87 -3.93 11.74
N LEU A 32 17.46 -5.17 12.05
CA LEU A 32 17.16 -5.59 13.41
C LEU A 32 18.35 -5.45 14.36
N GLN A 33 19.56 -5.79 13.91
CA GLN A 33 20.79 -5.56 14.68
C GLN A 33 21.07 -4.06 14.87
N ILE A 34 21.05 -3.27 13.80
CA ILE A 34 21.31 -1.82 13.87
C ILE A 34 20.28 -1.09 14.76
N THR A 35 19.00 -1.48 14.70
CA THR A 35 17.93 -0.90 15.52
C THR A 35 18.11 -1.25 17.00
N LYS A 36 18.67 -2.43 17.30
CA LYS A 36 18.93 -2.91 18.65
C LYS A 36 20.15 -2.20 19.27
N ASP A 37 21.16 -1.89 18.46
CA ASP A 37 22.44 -1.38 18.92
C ASP A 37 22.51 0.17 18.91
N GLU A 38 21.90 0.84 17.92
CA GLU A 38 22.13 2.27 17.66
C GLU A 38 20.87 3.17 17.76
N GLY A 39 19.67 2.58 17.82
CA GLY A 39 18.40 3.31 17.90
C GLY A 39 17.82 3.78 16.57
N ALA A 40 16.53 4.15 16.56
CA ALA A 40 15.73 4.33 15.35
C ALA A 40 16.21 5.47 14.42
N PHE A 41 16.82 6.52 14.96
CA PHE A 41 17.31 7.65 14.16
C PHE A 41 18.51 7.25 13.29
N ASN A 42 19.47 6.50 13.86
CA ASN A 42 20.61 5.97 13.11
C ASN A 42 20.16 4.95 12.06
N THR A 43 19.11 4.17 12.34
CA THR A 43 18.53 3.23 11.37
C THR A 43 17.89 3.93 10.16
N MET A 44 17.10 5.00 10.36
CA MET A 44 16.48 5.73 9.23
C MET A 44 17.53 6.42 8.35
N HIS A 45 18.56 7.01 8.96
CA HIS A 45 19.63 7.63 8.18
C HIS A 45 20.45 6.61 7.41
N ALA A 46 20.79 5.46 8.01
CA ALA A 46 21.44 4.36 7.29
C ALA A 46 20.58 3.89 6.11
N LEU A 47 19.28 3.69 6.31
CA LEU A 47 18.34 3.31 5.25
C LEU A 47 18.27 4.31 4.12
N LEU A 48 18.32 5.61 4.41
CA LEU A 48 18.38 6.66 3.40
C LEU A 48 19.66 6.54 2.55
N VAL A 49 20.82 6.41 3.19
CA VAL A 49 22.09 6.20 2.45
C VAL A 49 22.02 4.94 1.59
N TYR A 50 21.48 3.83 2.13
CA TYR A 50 21.28 2.61 1.34
C TYR A 50 20.33 2.82 0.17
N LEU A 51 19.23 3.54 0.34
CA LEU A 51 18.26 3.84 -0.72
C LEU A 51 18.93 4.57 -1.89
N GLN A 52 19.76 5.56 -1.58
CA GLN A 52 20.47 6.37 -2.58
C GLN A 52 21.52 5.57 -3.35
N MET A 53 22.16 4.59 -2.70
CA MET A 53 23.21 3.77 -3.31
C MET A 53 22.69 2.48 -3.97
N SER A 54 21.41 2.14 -3.79
CA SER A 54 20.86 0.86 -4.24
C SER A 54 20.44 0.86 -5.72
N PRO A 55 20.54 -0.30 -6.39
CA PRO A 55 20.01 -0.46 -7.74
C PRO A 55 18.47 -0.37 -7.74
N MET A 56 17.90 -0.02 -8.90
CA MET A 56 16.48 0.32 -9.06
C MET A 56 15.50 -0.80 -8.66
N GLU A 57 15.93 -2.06 -8.72
CA GLU A 57 15.12 -3.22 -8.33
C GLU A 57 14.97 -3.34 -6.80
N GLN A 58 15.90 -2.77 -6.04
CA GLN A 58 15.93 -2.85 -4.58
C GLN A 58 15.37 -1.59 -3.92
N LYS A 59 15.43 -0.45 -4.60
CA LYS A 59 14.94 0.84 -4.10
C LYS A 59 13.50 0.78 -3.55
N PRO A 60 12.50 0.15 -4.20
CA PRO A 60 11.13 0.19 -3.69
C PRO A 60 10.98 -0.47 -2.32
N ALA A 61 11.66 -1.60 -2.09
CA ALA A 61 11.61 -2.29 -0.81
C ALA A 61 12.25 -1.46 0.31
N ILE A 62 13.39 -0.82 0.03
CA ILE A 62 14.10 0.03 0.99
C ILE A 62 13.30 1.29 1.30
N ALA A 63 12.75 1.93 0.26
CA ALA A 63 11.89 3.11 0.38
C ALA A 63 10.64 2.82 1.21
N THR A 64 9.97 1.71 0.96
CA THR A 64 8.82 1.26 1.77
C THR A 64 9.18 1.09 3.24
N LEU A 65 10.33 0.49 3.55
CA LEU A 65 10.79 0.32 4.94
C LEU A 65 11.11 1.66 5.61
N LEU A 66 11.79 2.55 4.89
CA LEU A 66 12.10 3.90 5.37
C LEU A 66 10.81 4.69 5.65
N LEU A 67 9.83 4.61 4.75
CA LEU A 67 8.52 5.23 4.91
C LEU A 67 7.76 4.65 6.12
N GLN A 68 7.75 3.32 6.29
CA GLN A 68 7.11 2.69 7.46
C GLN A 68 7.73 3.19 8.77
N LEU A 69 9.07 3.26 8.86
CA LEU A 69 9.75 3.75 10.05
C LEU A 69 9.45 5.23 10.34
N ASP A 70 9.46 6.08 9.31
CA ASP A 70 9.11 7.50 9.46
C ASP A 70 7.69 7.68 10.00
N LEU A 71 6.73 6.91 9.48
CA LEU A 71 5.32 6.99 9.87
C LEU A 71 5.01 6.40 11.24
N LEU A 72 5.88 5.53 11.79
CA LEU A 72 5.76 5.01 13.15
C LEU A 72 6.16 6.06 14.19
N VAL A 73 7.17 6.88 13.89
CA VAL A 73 7.59 8.00 14.74
C VAL A 73 6.56 9.14 14.63
N VAL A 74 6.40 9.97 15.67
CA VAL A 74 5.48 11.13 15.62
C VAL A 74 5.80 11.95 14.36
N PRO A 75 4.85 12.06 13.41
CA PRO A 75 5.13 12.66 12.11
C PRO A 75 5.59 14.11 12.29
N ARG A 76 6.84 14.39 11.93
CA ARG A 76 7.24 15.78 11.69
C ARG A 76 6.53 16.27 10.42
N LYS A 77 6.16 17.55 10.38
CA LYS A 77 5.43 18.16 9.24
C LYS A 77 6.21 18.00 7.93
N MET A 78 7.54 18.00 7.98
CA MET A 78 8.44 17.66 6.88
C MET A 78 9.48 16.68 7.39
N SER A 79 9.68 15.57 6.67
CA SER A 79 10.71 14.57 6.95
C SER A 79 11.42 14.24 5.67
N ILE A 80 12.74 14.45 5.65
CA ILE A 80 13.60 14.11 4.50
C ILE A 80 13.48 12.62 4.15
N TYR A 81 13.27 11.76 5.15
CA TYR A 81 13.12 10.32 4.96
C TYR A 81 11.84 9.96 4.20
N ARG A 82 10.76 10.68 4.48
CA ARG A 82 9.48 10.51 3.80
C ARG A 82 9.58 10.96 2.36
N GLU A 83 10.19 12.11 2.12
CA GLU A 83 10.31 12.68 0.78
C GLU A 83 11.11 11.75 -0.14
N GLU A 84 12.32 11.36 0.29
CA GLU A 84 13.20 10.49 -0.48
C GLU A 84 12.60 9.10 -0.71
N ALA A 85 11.86 8.55 0.29
CA ALA A 85 11.15 7.31 0.12
C ALA A 85 10.01 7.42 -0.91
N MET A 86 9.27 8.52 -0.90
CA MET A 86 8.19 8.74 -1.86
C MET A 86 8.73 8.94 -3.28
N GLU A 87 9.77 9.75 -3.43
CA GLU A 87 10.44 9.98 -4.72
C GLU A 87 10.96 8.66 -5.31
N ALA A 88 11.62 7.82 -4.51
CA ALA A 88 12.12 6.53 -4.98
C ALA A 88 11.00 5.55 -5.39
N LEU A 89 9.86 5.57 -4.68
CA LEU A 89 8.69 4.77 -5.06
C LEU A 89 8.04 5.29 -6.35
N LEU A 90 7.90 6.61 -6.50
CA LEU A 90 7.35 7.24 -7.69
C LEU A 90 8.24 7.01 -8.91
N GLU A 91 9.56 7.15 -8.76
CA GLU A 91 10.54 6.84 -9.79
C GLU A 91 10.35 5.39 -10.26
N ALA A 92 10.32 4.43 -9.33
CA ALA A 92 10.15 3.02 -9.68
C ALA A 92 8.83 2.71 -10.40
N LEU A 93 7.72 3.37 -10.03
CA LEU A 93 6.43 3.22 -10.72
C LEU A 93 6.46 3.76 -12.15
N GLN A 94 7.20 4.84 -12.40
CA GLN A 94 7.23 5.52 -13.71
C GLN A 94 8.25 4.92 -14.69
N ARG A 95 9.13 4.03 -14.23
CA ARG A 95 10.20 3.42 -15.04
C ARG A 95 9.68 2.29 -15.94
N LYS A 96 9.20 2.66 -17.14
CA LYS A 96 8.67 1.74 -18.16
C LYS A 96 9.69 0.69 -18.64
N ASP A 97 10.97 1.02 -18.63
CA ASP A 97 12.05 0.12 -19.07
C ASP A 97 12.32 -1.03 -18.08
N PHE A 98 11.80 -0.93 -16.85
CA PHE A 98 11.99 -1.91 -15.78
C PHE A 98 10.66 -2.38 -15.19
N PRO A 99 9.88 -3.21 -15.91
CA PRO A 99 8.61 -3.75 -15.41
C PRO A 99 8.73 -4.46 -14.06
N SER A 100 9.88 -5.11 -13.81
CA SER A 100 10.19 -5.76 -12.53
C SER A 100 10.25 -4.77 -11.35
N SER A 101 10.76 -3.55 -11.58
CA SER A 101 10.80 -2.48 -10.58
C SER A 101 9.38 -1.94 -10.32
N GLN A 102 8.57 -1.75 -11.37
CA GLN A 102 7.16 -1.34 -11.25
C GLN A 102 6.34 -2.36 -10.44
N VAL A 103 6.47 -3.66 -10.73
CA VAL A 103 5.81 -4.73 -9.94
C VAL A 103 6.27 -4.66 -8.49
N THR A 104 7.58 -4.55 -8.25
CA THR A 104 8.12 -4.48 -6.89
C THR A 104 7.61 -3.25 -6.14
N ALA A 105 7.46 -2.10 -6.80
CA ALA A 105 6.90 -0.89 -6.21
C ALA A 105 5.41 -1.02 -5.88
N LEU A 106 4.61 -1.60 -6.78
CA LEU A 106 3.19 -1.88 -6.53
C LEU A 106 2.99 -2.88 -5.41
N ASP A 107 3.82 -3.93 -5.35
CA ASP A 107 3.83 -4.90 -4.26
C ASP A 107 4.23 -4.26 -2.93
N ALA A 108 5.20 -3.36 -2.96
CA ALA A 108 5.67 -2.64 -1.79
C ALA A 108 4.58 -1.67 -1.28
N LEU A 109 3.89 -0.93 -2.16
CA LEU A 109 2.73 -0.13 -1.79
C LEU A 109 1.59 -0.98 -1.23
N SER A 110 1.29 -2.11 -1.86
CA SER A 110 0.30 -3.08 -1.36
C SER A 110 0.67 -3.62 0.02
N SER A 111 1.96 -3.74 0.32
CA SER A 111 2.46 -4.19 1.61
C SER A 111 2.33 -3.14 2.72
N LEU A 112 2.24 -1.85 2.39
CA LEU A 112 2.10 -0.78 3.38
C LEU A 112 0.74 -0.83 4.10
N SER A 113 -0.30 -1.28 3.41
CA SER A 113 -1.63 -1.51 4.00
C SER A 113 -1.72 -2.83 4.76
N ARG A 114 -0.72 -3.71 4.67
CA ARG A 114 -0.83 -5.06 5.20
C ARG A 114 -0.78 -5.06 6.72
N HIS A 115 -1.89 -5.45 7.35
CA HIS A 115 -1.82 -6.04 8.68
C HIS A 115 -1.30 -7.48 8.57
N LEU A 116 -0.54 -7.89 9.59
CA LEU A 116 0.27 -9.11 9.68
C LEU A 116 -0.43 -10.42 9.26
N SER A 117 -0.49 -10.68 7.94
CA SER A 117 -1.13 -11.89 7.40
C SER A 117 -0.26 -12.60 6.37
N THR A 118 -0.34 -13.94 6.41
CA THR A 118 0.55 -14.87 5.70
C THR A 118 0.51 -14.75 4.18
N PRO A 119 1.61 -15.10 3.46
CA PRO A 119 1.69 -14.95 2.01
C PRO A 119 0.59 -15.74 1.27
N GLY A 120 -0.04 -15.08 0.29
CA GLY A 120 -1.20 -15.52 -0.50
C GLY A 120 -1.82 -14.33 -1.24
N LYS A 121 -2.96 -14.53 -1.95
CA LYS A 121 -3.76 -13.47 -2.61
C LYS A 121 -3.72 -12.16 -1.81
N SER A 122 -3.55 -11.03 -2.50
CA SER A 122 -3.20 -9.78 -1.83
C SER A 122 -4.25 -9.42 -0.77
N PHE A 123 -3.83 -9.30 0.50
CA PHE A 123 -4.72 -8.98 1.62
C PHE A 123 -5.54 -7.71 1.35
N MET A 124 -4.92 -6.73 0.68
CA MET A 124 -5.55 -5.49 0.23
C MET A 124 -6.74 -5.77 -0.71
N GLU A 125 -6.57 -6.61 -1.73
CA GLU A 125 -7.66 -7.00 -2.64
C GLU A 125 -8.79 -7.69 -1.90
N ALA A 126 -8.48 -8.65 -1.01
CA ALA A 126 -9.51 -9.33 -0.22
C ALA A 126 -10.28 -8.38 0.70
N LEU A 127 -9.60 -7.40 1.31
CA LEU A 127 -10.23 -6.38 2.16
C LEU A 127 -11.12 -5.43 1.34
N LEU A 128 -10.68 -5.03 0.14
CA LEU A 128 -11.48 -4.21 -0.77
C LEU A 128 -12.72 -4.97 -1.28
N LEU A 129 -12.56 -6.24 -1.66
CA LEU A 129 -13.67 -7.10 -2.06
C LEU A 129 -14.68 -7.26 -0.92
N LYS A 130 -14.23 -7.48 0.32
CA LYS A 130 -15.09 -7.47 1.51
C LYS A 130 -15.84 -6.13 1.66
N THR A 131 -15.16 -5.01 1.44
CA THR A 131 -15.76 -3.68 1.53
C THR A 131 -16.82 -3.43 0.44
N ALA A 132 -16.75 -4.18 -0.66
CA ALA A 132 -17.77 -4.22 -1.71
C ALA A 132 -18.88 -5.26 -1.47
N GLY A 133 -18.83 -6.03 -0.37
CA GLY A 133 -19.78 -7.10 -0.04
C GLY A 133 -19.42 -8.48 -0.59
N PHE A 134 -18.21 -8.64 -1.15
CA PHE A 134 -17.70 -9.92 -1.67
C PHE A 134 -16.74 -10.57 -0.68
N ASP A 135 -17.30 -11.20 0.35
CA ASP A 135 -16.54 -11.65 1.53
C ASP A 135 -15.82 -12.99 1.34
N GLN A 136 -16.02 -13.70 0.23
CA GLN A 136 -15.52 -15.06 0.02
C GLN A 136 -13.99 -15.15 0.17
N ALA A 137 -13.25 -14.22 -0.46
CA ALA A 137 -11.80 -14.18 -0.40
C ALA A 137 -11.30 -13.83 1.01
N TYR A 138 -11.94 -12.88 1.68
CA TYR A 138 -11.59 -12.47 3.03
C TYR A 138 -11.85 -13.57 4.06
N ASN A 139 -13.01 -14.23 3.99
CA ASN A 139 -13.37 -15.31 4.90
C ASN A 139 -12.42 -16.51 4.76
N ALA A 140 -11.93 -16.80 3.55
CA ALA A 140 -10.91 -17.82 3.31
C ALA A 140 -9.54 -17.45 3.93
N LEU A 141 -9.18 -16.16 3.92
CA LEU A 141 -7.96 -15.66 4.58
C LEU A 141 -8.09 -15.74 6.11
N MET A 142 -9.19 -15.28 6.68
CA MET A 142 -9.41 -15.31 8.14
C MET A 142 -9.40 -16.74 8.69
N LYS A 143 -10.07 -17.69 8.03
CA LYS A 143 -10.02 -19.11 8.41
C LYS A 143 -8.59 -19.66 8.41
N ARG A 144 -7.75 -19.24 7.45
CA ARG A 144 -6.33 -19.64 7.39
C ARG A 144 -5.51 -19.02 8.52
N GLU A 145 -5.86 -17.82 8.97
CA GLU A 145 -5.21 -17.12 10.08
C GLU A 145 -5.62 -17.69 11.45
N GLU A 146 -6.89 -18.00 11.63
CA GLU A 146 -7.44 -18.64 12.84
C GLU A 146 -6.77 -20.00 13.09
N LEU A 147 -6.59 -20.80 12.04
CA LEU A 147 -5.88 -22.09 12.12
C LEU A 147 -4.40 -21.97 12.53
N LYS A 148 -3.82 -20.76 12.50
CA LYS A 148 -2.41 -20.52 12.84
C LYS A 148 -2.20 -19.88 14.21
N ARG A 149 -3.26 -19.45 14.91
CA ARG A 149 -3.17 -18.68 16.16
C ARG A 149 -3.92 -19.44 17.28
N ASN A 150 -3.20 -19.91 18.31
CA ASN A 150 -3.78 -20.67 19.43
C ASN A 150 -4.92 -19.88 20.13
N GLU A 151 -5.96 -20.59 20.56
CA GLU A 151 -7.32 -20.10 20.90
C GLU A 151 -7.48 -19.26 22.20
N THR A 152 -6.44 -18.89 22.92
CA THR A 152 -6.57 -18.39 24.31
C THR A 152 -6.20 -16.91 24.53
N GLU A 153 -6.71 -15.96 23.73
CA GLU A 153 -6.71 -14.51 24.09
C GLU A 153 -7.58 -13.62 23.16
N PHE A 154 -8.75 -14.10 22.72
CA PHE A 154 -9.30 -13.75 21.40
C PHE A 154 -10.13 -12.45 21.24
N THR A 155 -10.75 -11.85 22.26
CA THR A 155 -11.87 -10.91 21.99
C THR A 155 -11.60 -9.42 22.18
N GLU A 156 -10.78 -8.98 23.14
CA GLU A 156 -10.47 -7.55 23.34
C GLU A 156 -9.24 -7.08 22.56
N LYS A 157 -8.18 -7.89 22.58
CA LYS A 157 -6.89 -7.59 21.91
C LYS A 157 -7.06 -7.44 20.39
N THR A 158 -7.93 -8.24 19.79
CA THR A 158 -8.22 -8.22 18.35
C THR A 158 -8.92 -6.92 17.92
N LYS A 159 -9.82 -6.36 18.74
CA LYS A 159 -10.52 -5.10 18.40
C LYS A 159 -9.59 -3.88 18.47
N GLU A 160 -8.69 -3.83 19.47
CA GLU A 160 -7.70 -2.77 19.56
C GLU A 160 -6.65 -2.87 18.45
N GLU A 161 -6.21 -4.08 18.12
CA GLU A 161 -5.31 -4.35 16.99
C GLU A 161 -5.96 -3.94 15.65
N GLU A 162 -7.23 -4.24 15.42
CA GLU A 162 -7.96 -3.81 14.22
C GLU A 162 -8.12 -2.28 14.14
N LYS A 163 -8.36 -1.62 15.27
CA LYS A 163 -8.44 -0.15 15.31
C LYS A 163 -7.09 0.48 15.00
N ALA A 164 -6.01 -0.08 15.56
CA ALA A 164 -4.64 0.34 15.25
C ALA A 164 -4.32 0.12 13.75
N ALA A 165 -4.69 -1.04 13.20
CA ALA A 165 -4.56 -1.37 11.78
C ALA A 165 -5.22 -0.31 10.88
N ARG A 166 -6.49 -0.02 11.14
CA ARG A 166 -7.24 0.99 10.36
C ARG A 166 -6.65 2.38 10.50
N SER A 167 -6.15 2.74 11.68
CA SER A 167 -5.48 4.03 11.89
C SER A 167 -4.16 4.13 11.13
N TRP A 168 -3.42 3.01 11.04
CA TRP A 168 -2.20 2.89 10.27
C TRP A 168 -2.47 3.00 8.77
N GLU A 169 -3.43 2.25 8.25
CA GLU A 169 -3.82 2.30 6.84
C GLU A 169 -4.24 3.71 6.43
N LYS A 170 -5.07 4.38 7.23
CA LYS A 170 -5.45 5.78 6.99
C LYS A 170 -4.24 6.71 6.96
N ARG A 171 -3.28 6.54 7.87
CA ARG A 171 -2.06 7.35 7.91
C ARG A 171 -1.21 7.17 6.66
N VAL A 172 -0.98 5.93 6.26
CA VAL A 172 -0.22 5.60 5.04
C VAL A 172 -0.93 6.17 3.82
N ALA A 173 -2.20 5.86 3.62
CA ALA A 173 -2.96 6.33 2.47
C ALA A 173 -3.02 7.87 2.41
N PHE A 174 -3.12 8.54 3.56
CA PHE A 174 -3.06 10.00 3.63
C PHE A 174 -1.72 10.55 3.13
N VAL A 175 -0.60 9.97 3.58
CA VAL A 175 0.75 10.39 3.18
C VAL A 175 0.99 10.15 1.70
N LEU A 176 0.65 8.94 1.21
CA LEU A 176 0.79 8.58 -0.20
C LEU A 176 -0.02 9.52 -1.11
N SER A 177 -1.27 9.80 -0.72
CA SER A 177 -2.19 10.58 -1.56
C SER A 177 -1.91 12.07 -1.55
N ASN A 178 -1.39 12.62 -0.44
CA ASN A 178 -1.16 14.07 -0.32
C ASN A 178 0.27 14.49 -0.70
N HIS A 179 1.21 13.55 -0.83
CA HIS A 179 2.56 13.85 -1.29
C HIS A 179 2.51 14.50 -2.68
N GLU A 180 3.19 15.65 -2.80
CA GLU A 180 3.23 16.51 -3.99
C GLU A 180 1.86 16.78 -4.65
N LYS A 181 0.78 16.90 -3.87
CA LYS A 181 -0.59 17.06 -4.39
C LYS A 181 -1.06 15.86 -5.24
N GLY A 182 -0.73 14.64 -4.85
CA GLY A 182 -1.30 13.43 -5.45
C GLY A 182 -0.63 12.99 -6.74
N VAL A 183 0.68 13.23 -6.90
CA VAL A 183 1.48 12.74 -8.04
C VAL A 183 1.39 11.22 -8.20
N ILE A 184 1.16 10.49 -7.11
CA ILE A 184 0.96 9.03 -7.14
C ILE A 184 -0.17 8.59 -8.09
N PHE A 185 -1.24 9.37 -8.22
CA PHE A 185 -2.37 9.00 -9.11
C PHE A 185 -1.97 9.05 -10.58
N LYS A 186 -1.11 10.00 -10.95
CA LYS A 186 -0.52 10.07 -12.30
C LYS A 186 0.47 8.92 -12.54
N ALA A 187 1.28 8.57 -11.54
CA ALA A 187 2.17 7.42 -11.64
C ALA A 187 1.39 6.11 -11.86
N LEU A 188 0.28 5.92 -11.14
CA LEU A 188 -0.61 4.77 -11.31
C LEU A 188 -1.30 4.78 -12.67
N GLU A 189 -1.73 5.93 -13.18
CA GLU A 189 -2.28 6.05 -14.54
C GLU A 189 -1.30 5.51 -15.60
N GLU A 190 0.00 5.82 -15.47
CA GLU A 190 1.03 5.29 -16.36
C GLU A 190 1.21 3.77 -16.20
N CYS A 191 1.11 3.24 -14.97
CA CYS A 191 1.12 1.79 -14.75
C CYS A 191 -0.08 1.08 -15.41
N PHE A 192 -1.26 1.71 -15.45
CA PHE A 192 -2.44 1.17 -16.17
C PHE A 192 -2.24 1.08 -17.69
N LYS A 193 -1.35 1.91 -18.27
CA LYS A 193 -1.01 1.87 -19.69
C LYS A 193 0.02 0.77 -20.01
N SER A 194 0.51 0.04 -19.01
CA SER A 194 1.47 -1.05 -19.21
C SER A 194 0.83 -2.23 -19.94
N ASN A 195 1.58 -2.88 -20.83
CA ASN A 195 1.15 -4.10 -21.51
C ASN A 195 1.20 -5.33 -20.59
N SER A 196 1.75 -5.20 -19.38
CA SER A 196 1.82 -6.30 -18.42
C SER A 196 0.52 -6.46 -17.63
N VAL A 197 -0.12 -7.62 -17.78
CA VAL A 197 -1.31 -8.00 -17.02
C VAL A 197 -1.06 -8.00 -15.51
N GLU A 198 0.15 -8.38 -15.08
CA GLU A 198 0.54 -8.38 -13.66
C GLU A 198 0.58 -6.96 -13.10
N ILE A 199 1.23 -6.03 -13.81
CA ILE A 199 1.30 -4.62 -13.41
C ILE A 199 -0.09 -4.01 -13.38
N ALA A 200 -0.91 -4.24 -14.40
CA ALA A 200 -2.27 -3.72 -14.48
C ALA A 200 -3.13 -4.18 -13.30
N LYS A 201 -3.03 -5.47 -12.91
CA LYS A 201 -3.76 -6.02 -11.76
C LYS A 201 -3.28 -5.43 -10.43
N SER A 202 -1.98 -5.43 -10.17
CA SER A 202 -1.44 -4.85 -8.92
C SER A 202 -1.72 -3.35 -8.84
N CYS A 203 -1.65 -2.64 -9.96
CA CYS A 203 -2.03 -1.22 -10.06
C CYS A 203 -3.51 -1.00 -9.76
N LEU A 204 -4.40 -1.84 -10.31
CA LEU A 204 -5.84 -1.76 -10.03
C LEU A 204 -6.13 -1.87 -8.53
N VAL A 205 -5.50 -2.81 -7.84
CA VAL A 205 -5.69 -3.02 -6.40
C VAL A 205 -5.22 -1.79 -5.61
N VAL A 206 -3.99 -1.31 -5.85
CA VAL A 206 -3.41 -0.14 -5.16
C VAL A 206 -4.22 1.13 -5.45
N ALA A 207 -4.60 1.36 -6.71
CA ALA A 207 -5.37 2.52 -7.12
C ALA A 207 -6.77 2.51 -6.47
N THR A 208 -7.45 1.36 -6.47
CA THR A 208 -8.76 1.20 -5.83
C THR A 208 -8.66 1.50 -4.34
N TRP A 209 -7.62 0.99 -3.67
CA TRP A 209 -7.39 1.26 -2.25
C TRP A 209 -7.19 2.74 -1.95
N LEU A 210 -6.30 3.42 -2.68
CA LEU A 210 -6.06 4.86 -2.46
C LEU A 210 -7.32 5.69 -2.72
N VAL A 211 -8.01 5.45 -3.83
CA VAL A 211 -9.25 6.15 -4.17
C VAL A 211 -10.33 5.91 -3.12
N HIS A 212 -10.49 4.67 -2.64
CA HIS A 212 -11.41 4.36 -1.56
C HIS A 212 -11.08 5.13 -0.26
N MET A 213 -9.78 5.24 0.06
CA MET A 213 -9.32 5.94 1.26
C MET A 213 -9.47 7.47 1.16
N LEU A 214 -9.40 8.08 -0.03
CA LEU A 214 -9.52 9.53 -0.23
C LEU A 214 -10.77 10.15 0.41
N TYR A 215 -11.87 9.39 0.45
CA TYR A 215 -13.15 9.85 1.01
C TYR A 215 -13.15 9.87 2.55
N SER A 216 -12.16 9.25 3.18
CA SER A 216 -11.94 9.35 4.62
C SER A 216 -11.14 10.61 5.02
N PHE A 217 -10.62 11.37 4.05
CA PHE A 217 -9.76 12.53 4.29
C PHE A 217 -10.47 13.85 3.97
N PRO A 218 -10.06 14.97 4.59
CA PRO A 218 -10.49 16.30 4.16
C PRO A 218 -10.21 16.51 2.67
N ASP A 219 -11.08 17.25 1.98
CA ASP A 219 -10.83 17.55 0.58
C ASP A 219 -9.70 18.58 0.44
N CYS A 220 -8.57 18.11 -0.06
CA CYS A 220 -7.38 18.91 -0.34
C CYS A 220 -7.21 19.18 -1.84
N GLY A 221 -8.23 18.93 -2.68
CA GLY A 221 -8.14 19.00 -4.14
C GLY A 221 -7.47 17.77 -4.79
N VAL A 222 -6.97 16.84 -3.99
CA VAL A 222 -6.38 15.56 -4.44
C VAL A 222 -7.44 14.66 -5.10
N ARG A 223 -8.71 14.78 -4.68
CA ARG A 223 -9.83 14.00 -5.24
C ARG A 223 -10.01 14.27 -6.73
N ASP A 224 -9.95 15.53 -7.15
CA ASP A 224 -10.05 15.91 -8.56
C ASP A 224 -8.89 15.38 -9.40
N ILE A 225 -7.68 15.35 -8.83
CA ILE A 225 -6.50 14.80 -9.49
C ILE A 225 -6.65 13.29 -9.67
N ALA A 226 -7.07 12.58 -8.63
CA ALA A 226 -7.34 11.15 -8.70
C ALA A 226 -8.44 10.83 -9.72
N ARG A 227 -9.53 11.62 -9.75
CA ARG A 227 -10.63 11.48 -10.72
C ARG A 227 -10.11 11.66 -12.15
N LYS A 228 -9.41 12.77 -12.44
CA LYS A 228 -8.86 13.06 -13.78
C LYS A 228 -7.88 11.99 -14.27
N SER A 229 -7.07 11.42 -13.38
CA SER A 229 -6.08 10.41 -13.76
C SER A 229 -6.67 9.00 -13.92
N LEU A 230 -7.66 8.61 -13.11
CA LEU A 230 -8.04 7.20 -12.99
C LEU A 230 -9.47 6.88 -13.41
N LEU A 231 -10.36 7.86 -13.57
CA LEU A 231 -11.77 7.62 -13.90
C LEU A 231 -11.93 6.75 -15.15
N ASP A 232 -11.33 7.18 -16.26
CA ASP A 232 -11.38 6.45 -17.53
C ASP A 232 -10.76 5.05 -17.41
N LYS A 233 -9.74 4.87 -16.57
CA LYS A 233 -9.09 3.57 -16.37
C LYS A 233 -10.02 2.59 -15.67
N PHE A 234 -10.73 3.02 -14.64
CA PHE A 234 -11.71 2.17 -13.97
C PHE A 234 -12.93 1.85 -14.85
N ILE A 235 -13.43 2.82 -15.64
CA ILE A 235 -14.51 2.57 -16.60
C ILE A 235 -14.09 1.51 -17.62
N ASN A 236 -12.88 1.64 -18.18
CA ASN A 236 -12.34 0.66 -19.11
C ASN A 236 -12.22 -0.74 -18.49
N VAL A 237 -11.75 -0.86 -17.24
CA VAL A 237 -11.68 -2.16 -16.54
C VAL A 237 -13.08 -2.75 -16.34
N LEU A 238 -14.05 -1.94 -15.94
CA LEU A 238 -15.42 -2.38 -15.71
C LEU A 238 -16.06 -2.96 -17.00
N GLN A 239 -15.83 -2.31 -18.13
CA GLN A 239 -16.38 -2.70 -19.43
C GLN A 239 -15.63 -3.88 -20.07
N SER A 240 -14.30 -3.86 -20.04
CA SER A 240 -13.47 -4.80 -20.82
C SER A 240 -13.01 -6.04 -20.06
N SER A 241 -12.91 -5.98 -18.72
CA SER A 241 -12.41 -7.12 -17.95
C SER A 241 -13.37 -8.31 -18.03
N ARG A 242 -12.82 -9.52 -18.00
CA ARG A 242 -13.59 -10.77 -17.85
C ARG A 242 -13.60 -11.27 -16.40
N ASN A 243 -12.77 -10.67 -15.54
CA ASN A 243 -12.63 -11.08 -14.15
C ASN A 243 -13.61 -10.30 -13.27
N LEU A 244 -14.45 -11.03 -12.54
CA LEU A 244 -15.45 -10.44 -11.65
C LEU A 244 -14.80 -9.65 -10.49
N GLU A 245 -13.70 -10.15 -9.92
CA GLU A 245 -12.99 -9.47 -8.81
C GLU A 245 -12.50 -8.08 -9.27
N GLU A 246 -11.90 -8.00 -10.48
CA GLU A 246 -11.44 -6.74 -11.07
C GLU A 246 -12.59 -5.75 -11.34
N LYS A 247 -13.74 -6.24 -11.82
CA LYS A 247 -14.94 -5.41 -12.01
C LYS A 247 -15.47 -4.85 -10.70
N ILE A 248 -15.49 -5.66 -9.65
CA ILE A 248 -15.93 -5.24 -8.32
C ILE A 248 -15.00 -4.15 -7.77
N LEU A 249 -13.68 -4.32 -7.92
CA LEU A 249 -12.70 -3.30 -7.52
C LEU A 249 -12.90 -1.98 -8.29
N ALA A 250 -13.08 -2.05 -9.61
CA ALA A 250 -13.36 -0.88 -10.43
C ALA A 250 -14.67 -0.19 -10.01
N ALA A 251 -15.75 -0.96 -9.78
CA ALA A 251 -17.01 -0.43 -9.31
C ALA A 251 -16.90 0.23 -7.92
N LEU A 252 -16.10 -0.33 -7.02
CA LEU A 252 -15.83 0.23 -5.70
C LEU A 252 -15.13 1.60 -5.81
N ALA A 253 -14.13 1.72 -6.69
CA ALA A 253 -13.44 2.99 -6.95
C ALA A 253 -14.38 4.03 -7.60
N LEU A 254 -15.19 3.62 -8.59
CA LEU A 254 -16.13 4.50 -9.28
C LEU A 254 -17.22 5.03 -8.33
N ARG A 255 -17.75 4.19 -7.43
CA ARG A 255 -18.69 4.61 -6.39
C ARG A 255 -18.11 5.73 -5.54
N ALA A 256 -16.81 5.66 -5.26
CA ALA A 256 -16.11 6.70 -4.54
C ALA A 256 -16.25 8.02 -5.31
N PHE A 257 -15.86 8.06 -6.59
CA PHE A 257 -15.95 9.26 -7.44
C PHE A 257 -17.35 9.89 -7.55
N VAL A 258 -18.40 9.08 -7.59
CA VAL A 258 -19.80 9.52 -7.73
C VAL A 258 -20.41 10.03 -6.43
N SER A 259 -19.85 9.67 -5.28
CA SER A 259 -20.39 10.08 -3.97
C SER A 259 -20.17 11.59 -3.67
N GLU A 260 -19.62 12.36 -4.61
CA GLU A 260 -19.61 13.83 -4.58
C GLU A 260 -20.66 14.47 -5.51
N PRO A 261 -21.22 15.64 -5.16
CA PRO A 261 -22.16 16.38 -6.02
C PRO A 261 -21.61 16.76 -7.40
N GLY A 262 -20.28 16.71 -7.62
CA GLY A 262 -19.63 16.98 -8.91
C GLY A 262 -19.37 15.76 -9.80
N GLY A 263 -19.52 14.53 -9.28
CA GLY A 263 -19.20 13.30 -10.02
C GLY A 263 -20.27 12.86 -11.03
N LEU A 264 -21.50 13.37 -10.89
CA LEU A 264 -22.64 12.98 -11.72
C LEU A 264 -22.58 13.54 -13.15
N ASN A 265 -21.96 14.70 -13.36
CA ASN A 265 -21.96 15.36 -14.67
C ASN A 265 -21.01 14.70 -15.69
N GLU A 266 -19.93 14.05 -15.24
CA GLU A 266 -18.96 13.38 -16.13
C GLU A 266 -19.28 11.89 -16.33
N VAL A 267 -19.86 11.21 -15.33
CA VAL A 267 -20.34 9.82 -15.51
C VAL A 267 -21.52 9.76 -16.48
N GLY A 268 -22.33 10.82 -16.57
CA GLY A 268 -23.39 10.95 -17.58
C GLY A 268 -22.88 11.05 -19.02
N VAL A 269 -21.61 11.36 -19.27
CA VAL A 269 -21.01 11.34 -20.63
C VAL A 269 -20.76 9.91 -21.11
N TYR A 270 -20.67 8.95 -20.18
CA TYR A 270 -20.41 7.55 -20.45
C TYR A 270 -21.66 6.65 -20.36
N ALA A 271 -22.84 7.24 -20.13
CA ALA A 271 -24.14 6.56 -20.10
C ALA A 271 -24.84 6.66 -21.47
#